data_AF-A0AA49QAY8-F1
#
_entry.id   AF-A0AA49QAY8-F1
#
_cell.length_a   1.000
_cell.length_b   1.000
_cell.length_c   1.000
_cell.angle_alpha   90.00
_cell.angle_beta   90.00
_cell.angle_gamma   90.00
#
_symmetry.space_group_name_H-M   'P 1'
#
loop_
_entity.id
_entity.type
_entity.pdbx_description
1 polymer ?
#
loop_
_entity_poly.entity_id
_entity_poly.type
_entity_poly.pdbx_seq_one_letter_code
_entity_poly.pdbx_strand_id
1 'polypeptide(L)' 'PSDPYLREHLHWIVTDIPGTTDATFGKELVSYEIPKPNIGIHRFVFVLFKQKRRQCVTPPTSRDHFNTRNFAAQNDL' A
#
# COMPACT_ATOMS: atom_id res chain seq x y z
N PRO A 1 -17.71 7.30 -1.36
CA PRO A 1 -18.61 6.60 -0.42
C PRO A 1 -18.86 7.48 0.81
N SER A 2 -20.10 7.54 1.30
CA SER A 2 -20.49 8.40 2.42
C SER A 2 -20.18 7.78 3.79
N ASP A 3 -20.11 6.44 3.87
CA ASP A 3 -19.75 5.70 5.09
C ASP A 3 -18.61 4.68 4.79
N PRO A 4 -17.34 5.06 4.98
CA PRO A 4 -16.18 4.25 4.64
C PRO A 4 -15.65 3.43 5.83
N TYR A 5 -16.44 2.51 6.38
CA TYR A 5 -16.09 1.75 7.60
C TYR A 5 -14.90 0.78 7.46
N LEU A 6 -14.61 0.27 6.25
CA LEU A 6 -13.43 -0.57 5.96
C LEU A 6 -12.19 0.23 5.54
N ARG A 7 -12.22 1.57 5.65
CA ARG A 7 -11.10 2.38 5.19
C ARG A 7 -9.81 2.10 5.99
N GLU A 8 -8.64 2.14 5.38
CA GLU A 8 -8.36 2.08 3.93
C GLU A 8 -8.37 0.63 3.46
N HIS A 9 -8.73 0.37 2.19
CA HIS A 9 -8.57 -0.95 1.59
C HIS A 9 -7.27 -0.99 0.77
N LEU A 10 -6.36 -1.88 1.13
CA LEU A 10 -5.06 -2.00 0.52
C LEU A 10 -5.13 -2.79 -0.80
N HIS A 11 -4.84 -2.11 -1.92
CA HIS A 11 -4.82 -2.74 -3.23
C HIS A 11 -3.47 -3.38 -3.59
N TRP A 12 -2.35 -2.78 -3.22
CA TRP A 12 -1.03 -3.20 -3.70
C TRP A 12 0.10 -2.68 -2.82
N ILE A 13 1.14 -3.50 -2.57
CA ILE A 13 2.40 -3.06 -1.97
C ILE A 13 3.56 -3.69 -2.74
N VAL A 14 4.46 -2.82 -3.20
CA VAL A 14 5.78 -3.21 -3.71
C VAL A 14 6.84 -2.49 -2.89
N THR A 15 7.82 -3.24 -2.40
CA THR A 15 8.93 -2.72 -1.59
C THR A 15 10.25 -2.86 -2.32
N ASP A 16 11.31 -2.29 -1.77
CA ASP A 16 12.69 -2.46 -2.23
C ASP A 16 12.93 -2.07 -3.70
N ILE A 17 12.10 -1.17 -4.25
CA ILE A 17 12.25 -0.63 -5.61
C ILE A 17 13.57 0.15 -5.69
N PRO A 18 14.52 -0.24 -6.56
CA PRO A 18 15.72 0.55 -6.78
C PRO A 18 15.38 1.97 -7.26
N GLY A 19 16.18 2.96 -6.84
CA GLY A 19 16.05 4.31 -7.39
C GLY A 19 16.18 4.30 -8.90
N THR A 20 15.42 5.16 -9.58
CA THR A 20 15.38 5.29 -11.05
C THR A 20 14.87 4.09 -11.85
N THR A 21 14.30 3.07 -11.19
CA THR A 21 13.59 1.95 -11.87
C THR A 21 12.08 2.06 -11.65
N ASP A 22 11.34 1.01 -12.00
CA ASP A 22 9.90 0.90 -11.75
C ASP A 22 9.57 -0.26 -10.78
N ALA A 23 8.28 -0.42 -10.47
CA ALA A 23 7.79 -1.41 -9.51
C ALA A 23 8.09 -2.86 -9.90
N THR A 24 8.37 -3.18 -11.16
CA THR A 24 8.71 -4.54 -11.60
C THR A 24 10.06 -5.02 -11.06
N PHE A 25 10.93 -4.09 -10.65
CA PHE A 25 12.23 -4.39 -10.02
C PHE A 25 12.16 -4.50 -8.50
N GLY A 26 11.00 -4.19 -7.89
CA GLY A 26 10.79 -4.31 -6.47
C GLY A 26 10.35 -5.72 -6.05
N LYS A 27 10.12 -5.88 -4.75
CA LYS A 27 9.51 -7.07 -4.16
C LYS A 27 8.02 -6.83 -3.95
N GLU A 28 7.18 -7.59 -4.64
CA GLU A 28 5.74 -7.55 -4.37
C GLU A 28 5.45 -8.20 -3.02
N LEU A 29 5.00 -7.38 -2.06
CA LEU A 29 4.68 -7.82 -0.69
C LEU A 29 3.19 -8.11 -0.54
N VAL A 30 2.36 -7.36 -1.25
CA VAL A 30 0.91 -7.58 -1.35
C VAL A 30 0.56 -7.45 -2.82
N SER A 31 0.04 -8.52 -3.43
CA SER A 31 -0.27 -8.57 -4.85
C SER A 31 -1.33 -7.55 -5.26
N TYR A 32 -1.28 -7.08 -6.50
CA TYR A 32 -2.26 -6.11 -6.99
C TYR A 32 -3.68 -6.71 -7.02
N GLU A 33 -4.60 -6.07 -6.32
CA GLU A 33 -6.02 -6.40 -6.35
C GLU A 33 -6.79 -5.35 -7.18
N ILE A 34 -7.48 -5.81 -8.22
CA ILE A 34 -8.23 -4.95 -9.14
C ILE A 34 -9.32 -4.17 -8.38
N PRO A 35 -9.35 -2.82 -8.50
CA PRO A 35 -10.44 -1.98 -8.02
C PRO A 35 -11.83 -2.47 -8.43
N LYS A 36 -12.68 -2.80 -7.45
CA LYS A 36 -14.09 -3.17 -7.66
C LYS A 36 -15.00 -2.39 -6.71
N PRO A 37 -15.20 -1.08 -6.94
CA PRO A 37 -16.06 -0.27 -6.06
C PRO A 37 -17.51 -0.74 -6.17
N ASN A 38 -18.10 -1.15 -5.04
CA ASN A 38 -19.49 -1.60 -5.00
C ASN A 38 -20.51 -0.44 -4.99
N ILE A 39 -20.21 0.64 -4.27
CA ILE A 39 -21.14 1.76 -4.05
C ILE A 39 -20.41 3.11 -4.16
N GLY A 40 -20.87 3.95 -5.08
CA GLY A 40 -20.38 5.32 -5.28
C GLY A 40 -19.00 5.40 -5.92
N ILE A 41 -18.42 6.61 -5.93
CA ILE A 41 -17.10 6.90 -6.49
C ILE A 41 -16.03 6.76 -5.39
N HIS A 42 -14.96 6.01 -5.67
CA HIS A 42 -13.86 5.75 -4.74
C HIS A 42 -12.56 6.40 -5.23
N ARG A 43 -11.69 6.77 -4.28
CA ARG A 43 -10.35 7.28 -4.57
C ARG A 43 -9.36 6.12 -4.49
N PHE A 44 -8.56 5.93 -5.53
CA PHE A 44 -7.46 4.97 -5.56
C PHE A 44 -6.16 5.78 -5.52
N VAL A 45 -5.38 5.61 -4.45
CA VAL A 45 -4.25 6.48 -4.14
C VAL A 45 -2.96 5.66 -4.21
N PHE A 46 -2.00 6.13 -5.02
CA PHE A 46 -0.64 5.64 -5.00
C PHE A 46 0.20 6.56 -4.10
N VAL A 47 0.97 5.96 -3.20
CA VAL A 47 1.89 6.67 -2.30
C VAL A 47 3.26 6.03 -2.43
N LEU A 48 4.31 6.85 -2.51
CA LEU A 48 5.69 6.39 -2.61
C LEU A 48 6.49 6.91 -1.41
N PHE A 49 7.20 6.00 -0.75
CA PHE A 49 8.07 6.28 0.39
C PHE A 49 9.52 5.94 0.08
N LYS A 50 10.46 6.64 0.72
CA LYS A 50 11.89 6.35 0.58
C LYS A 50 12.35 5.49 1.76
N GLN A 51 12.57 4.21 1.51
CA GLN A 51 13.13 3.31 2.52
C GLN A 51 14.55 3.72 2.95
N LYS A 52 14.83 3.68 4.26
CA LYS A 52 16.19 3.91 4.80
C LYS A 52 17.15 2.76 4.49
N ARG A 53 16.63 1.54 4.36
CA ARG A 53 17.38 0.33 4.01
C ARG A 53 16.48 -0.69 3.30
N ARG A 54 17.07 -1.66 2.60
CA ARG A 54 16.31 -2.75 1.98
C ARG A 54 15.76 -3.72 3.03
N GLN A 55 14.70 -4.44 2.67
CA GLN A 55 14.12 -5.53 3.48
C GLN A 55 13.70 -5.11 4.89
N CYS A 56 13.24 -3.86 5.06
CA CYS A 56 12.84 -3.32 6.36
C CYS A 56 11.32 -3.23 6.57
N VAL A 57 10.53 -3.67 5.59
CA VAL A 57 9.08 -3.52 5.60
C VAL A 57 8.40 -4.85 5.94
N THR A 58 7.52 -4.84 6.93
CA THR A 58 6.71 -6.01 7.30
C THR A 58 5.38 -6.03 6.54
N PRO A 59 4.89 -7.22 6.12
CA PRO A 59 3.61 -7.32 5.46
C PRO A 59 2.47 -6.98 6.42
N PRO A 60 1.43 -6.26 5.97
CA PRO A 60 0.23 -6.07 6.74
C PRO A 60 -0.54 -7.40 6.88
N THR A 61 -1.33 -7.54 7.94
CA THR A 61 -2.11 -8.74 8.23
C THR A 61 -3.45 -8.79 7.51
N SER A 62 -3.96 -7.64 7.06
CA SER A 62 -5.25 -7.48 6.38
C SER A 62 -5.17 -6.37 5.34
N ARG A 63 -5.99 -6.47 4.28
CA ARG A 63 -6.20 -5.38 3.32
C ARG A 63 -7.18 -4.35 3.84
N ASP A 64 -8.23 -4.78 4.54
CA ASP A 64 -9.20 -3.89 5.16
C ASP A 64 -8.66 -3.27 6.44
N HIS A 65 -9.16 -2.08 6.76
CA HIS A 65 -8.71 -1.28 7.91
C HIS A 65 -7.21 -0.96 7.85
N PHE A 66 -6.64 -0.95 6.65
CA PHE A 66 -5.28 -0.49 6.44
C PHE A 66 -5.17 1.00 6.81
N ASN A 67 -4.01 1.41 7.28
CA ASN A 67 -3.73 2.80 7.57
C ASN A 67 -2.33 3.16 7.09
N THR A 68 -2.27 3.92 5.99
CA THR A 68 -1.00 4.31 5.35
C THR A 68 -0.05 5.04 6.31
N ARG A 69 -0.56 5.88 7.22
CA ARG A 69 0.27 6.63 8.19
C ARG A 69 0.88 5.71 9.25
N ASN A 70 0.08 4.81 9.82
CA ASN A 70 0.55 3.86 10.81
C ASN A 70 1.56 2.89 10.19
N PHE A 71 1.31 2.43 8.96
CA PHE A 71 2.24 1.59 8.23
C PHE A 71 3.59 2.28 8.00
N ALA A 72 3.58 3.56 7.59
CA ALA A 72 4.80 4.32 7.42
C ALA A 72 5.57 4.51 8.75
N ALA A 73 4.85 4.84 9.84
CA ALA A 73 5.46 5.00 11.15
C ALA A 73 6.07 3.70 11.70
N GLN A 74 5.40 2.55 11.49
CA GLN A 74 5.88 1.24 11.96
C GLN A 74 7.09 0.73 11.16
N ASN A 75 7.22 1.12 9.90
CA ASN A 75 8.28 0.67 8.99
C ASN A 75 9.36 1.75 8.72
N ASP A 76 9.27 2.90 9.39
CA ASP A 76 10.20 4.03 9.29
C ASP A 76 10.40 4.54 7.84
N LEU A 77 9.27 4.73 7.16
CA LEU A 77 9.12 5.08 5.74
C LEU A 77 8.95 6.59 5.46
#